data_AF-A0A9C8DF47-F1
#
_entry.id   AF-A0A9C8DF47-F1
#
_cell.length_a   1.000
_cell.length_b   1.000
_cell.length_c   1.000
_cell.angle_alpha   90.00
_cell.angle_beta   90.00
_cell.angle_gamma   90.00
#
_symmetry.space_group_name_H-M   'P 1'
#
loop_
_entity.id
_entity.type
_entity.pdbx_description
1 polymer ?
#
loop_
_entity_poly.entity_id
_entity_poly.type
_entity_poly.pdbx_seq_one_letter_code
_entity_poly.pdbx_strand_id
1 'polypeptide(L)'
;MLGAMVPYGFSALLIRGVSRTAGVLVEEIWRQFKYNPKIMSGEAVADFKRCISITAHGGLHKMFLSAMIAVITPLAFGLIFGRYALGGFLIGGLLSAIQLAIFAGNSGGAMDNAKLFCGNNGFCL
;
A
#
# COMPACT_ATOMS: atom_id res chain seq x y z
N MET A 1 6.80 24.08 1.74
CA MET A 1 5.48 23.45 1.99
C MET A 1 5.06 22.52 0.86
N LEU A 2 5.11 22.93 -0.42
CA LEU A 2 4.73 22.07 -1.55
C LEU A 2 5.47 20.72 -1.59
N GLY A 3 6.78 20.71 -1.38
CA GLY A 3 7.57 19.47 -1.29
C GLY A 3 7.13 18.54 -0.16
N ALA A 4 6.65 19.10 0.96
CA ALA A 4 6.21 18.32 2.10
C ALA A 4 4.86 17.63 1.90
N MET A 5 4.04 18.11 0.95
CA MET A 5 2.74 17.50 0.63
C MET A 5 2.90 16.26 -0.27
N VAL A 6 3.99 16.18 -1.03
CA VAL A 6 4.19 15.11 -2.03
C VAL A 6 4.29 13.72 -1.40
N PRO A 7 5.02 13.50 -0.29
CA PRO A 7 5.03 12.20 0.39
C PRO A 7 3.64 11.74 0.83
N TYR A 8 2.82 12.66 1.38
CA TYR A 8 1.44 12.33 1.77
C TYR A 8 0.56 12.00 0.56
N GLY A 9 0.67 12.77 -0.53
CA GLY A 9 -0.05 12.48 -1.78
C GLY A 9 0.36 11.14 -2.38
N PHE A 10 1.65 10.83 -2.39
CA PHE A 10 2.18 9.55 -2.83
C PHE A 10 1.66 8.39 -1.98
N SER A 11 1.71 8.51 -0.65
CA SER A 11 1.16 7.51 0.27
C SER A 11 -0.35 7.32 0.06
N ALA A 12 -1.12 8.38 -0.15
CA ALA A 12 -2.55 8.27 -0.43
C ALA A 12 -2.84 7.49 -1.73
N LEU A 13 -2.06 7.73 -2.79
CA LEU A 13 -2.19 7.00 -4.05
C LEU A 13 -1.84 5.51 -3.90
N LEU A 14 -0.76 5.21 -3.15
CA LEU A 14 -0.37 3.83 -2.83
C LEU A 14 -1.45 3.10 -2.05
N ILE A 15 -1.91 3.69 -0.93
CA ILE A 15 -2.95 3.11 -0.08
C ILE A 15 -4.21 2.86 -0.90
N ARG A 16 -4.67 3.84 -1.68
CA ARG A 16 -5.85 3.70 -2.54
C ARG A 16 -5.69 2.59 -3.59
N GLY A 17 -4.49 2.44 -4.15
CA GLY A 17 -4.16 1.35 -5.08
C GLY A 17 -4.26 -0.03 -4.44
N VAL A 18 -3.68 -0.18 -3.25
CA VAL A 18 -3.73 -1.42 -2.46
C VAL A 18 -5.16 -1.72 -2.04
N SER A 19 -5.90 -0.76 -1.46
CA SER A 19 -7.28 -0.96 -1.00
C SER A 19 -8.20 -1.44 -2.12
N ARG A 20 -8.06 -0.89 -3.33
CA ARG A 20 -8.88 -1.33 -4.48
C ARG A 20 -8.56 -2.76 -4.90
N THR A 21 -7.28 -3.13 -4.89
CA THR A 21 -6.83 -4.49 -5.26
C THR A 21 -7.26 -5.50 -4.20
N ALA A 22 -7.17 -5.13 -2.92
CA ALA A 22 -7.64 -5.94 -1.80
C ALA A 22 -9.16 -6.19 -1.88
N GLY A 23 -9.95 -5.19 -2.27
CA GLY A 23 -11.39 -5.37 -2.48
C GLY A 23 -11.73 -6.44 -3.52
N VAL A 24 -11.05 -6.41 -4.67
CA VAL A 24 -11.21 -7.44 -5.73
C VAL A 24 -10.76 -8.83 -5.24
N LEU A 25 -9.68 -8.87 -4.47
CA LEU A 25 -9.20 -10.12 -3.88
C LEU A 25 -10.22 -10.72 -2.90
N VAL A 26 -10.82 -9.91 -2.03
CA VAL A 26 -11.84 -10.35 -1.07
C VAL A 26 -13.09 -10.86 -1.80
N GLU A 27 -13.54 -10.17 -2.85
CA GLU A 27 -14.69 -10.61 -3.65
C GLU A 27 -14.42 -11.96 -4.32
N GLU A 28 -13.20 -12.20 -4.81
CA GLU A 28 -12.80 -13.49 -5.37
C GLU A 28 -12.76 -14.60 -4.30
N ILE A 29 -12.23 -14.31 -3.10
CA ILE A 29 -12.23 -15.26 -1.98
C ILE A 29 -13.68 -15.61 -1.58
N TRP A 30 -14.56 -14.61 -1.49
CA TRP A 30 -15.98 -14.83 -1.17
C TRP A 30 -16.70 -15.64 -2.25
N ARG A 31 -16.37 -15.41 -3.52
CA ARG A 31 -16.86 -16.21 -4.64
C ARG A 31 -16.42 -17.68 -4.53
N GLN A 32 -15.15 -17.93 -4.18
CA GLN A 32 -14.63 -19.29 -4.00
C GLN A 32 -15.32 -20.02 -2.84
N PHE A 33 -15.49 -19.36 -1.69
CA PHE A 33 -16.21 -19.95 -0.55
C PHE A 33 -17.69 -20.23 -0.86
N LYS A 34 -18.37 -19.32 -1.59
CA LYS A 34 -19.78 -19.52 -1.98
C LYS A 34 -19.96 -20.68 -2.97
N TYR A 35 -19.03 -20.84 -3.91
CA TYR A 35 -19.12 -21.89 -4.93
C TYR A 35 -18.72 -23.27 -4.38
N ASN A 36 -17.73 -23.32 -3.50
CA ASN A 36 -17.25 -24.58 -2.93
C ASN A 36 -17.12 -24.48 -1.40
N PRO A 37 -18.21 -24.73 -0.64
CA PRO A 37 -18.18 -24.65 0.82
C PRO A 37 -17.25 -25.69 1.47
N LYS A 38 -16.85 -26.73 0.74
CA LYS A 38 -15.85 -27.72 1.18
C LYS A 38 -14.45 -27.12 1.41
N ILE A 39 -14.20 -25.91 0.92
CA ILE A 39 -12.97 -25.17 1.23
C ILE A 39 -12.98 -24.74 2.71
N MET A 40 -14.14 -24.42 3.29
CA MET A 40 -14.23 -24.08 4.73
C MET A 40 -14.05 -25.30 5.63
N SER A 41 -14.49 -26.48 5.19
CA SER A 41 -14.27 -27.73 5.93
C SER A 41 -12.87 -28.32 5.74
N GLY A 42 -12.05 -27.74 4.86
CA GLY A 42 -10.69 -28.21 4.57
C GLY A 42 -10.62 -29.44 3.65
N GLU A 43 -11.75 -29.88 3.09
CA GLU A 43 -11.82 -31.04 2.20
C GLU A 43 -11.41 -30.72 0.75
N ALA A 44 -11.46 -29.44 0.35
CA ALA A 44 -11.12 -28.99 -0.99
C ALA A 44 -10.10 -27.84 -0.98
N VAL A 45 -9.20 -27.83 -1.96
CA VAL A 45 -8.15 -26.81 -2.10
C VAL A 45 -8.70 -25.57 -2.80
N ALA A 46 -8.42 -24.38 -2.25
CA ALA A 46 -8.77 -23.10 -2.86
C ALA A 46 -7.93 -22.79 -4.11
N ASP A 47 -8.46 -21.95 -5.02
CA ASP A 47 -7.71 -21.53 -6.20
C ASP A 47 -6.79 -20.35 -5.86
N PHE A 48 -5.59 -20.69 -5.36
CA PHE A 48 -4.54 -19.74 -5.06
C PHE A 48 -3.96 -19.07 -6.31
N LYS A 49 -3.95 -19.74 -7.46
CA LYS A 49 -3.37 -19.19 -8.71
C LYS A 49 -4.13 -17.93 -9.11
N ARG A 50 -5.46 -17.97 -9.00
CA ARG A 50 -6.31 -16.82 -9.29
C ARG A 50 -6.06 -15.67 -8.33
N CYS A 51 -6.01 -15.93 -7.02
CA CYS A 51 -5.67 -14.92 -6.01
C CYS A 51 -4.29 -14.28 -6.24
N ILE A 52 -3.28 -15.08 -6.57
CA ILE A 52 -1.93 -14.58 -6.89
C ILE A 52 -1.97 -13.69 -8.13
N SER A 53 -2.68 -14.11 -9.19
CA SER A 53 -2.76 -13.35 -10.44
C SER A 53 -3.40 -11.96 -10.25
N ILE A 54 -4.43 -11.86 -9.41
CA ILE A 54 -5.12 -10.59 -9.10
C ILE A 54 -4.16 -9.65 -8.37
N THR A 55 -3.48 -10.14 -7.34
CA THR A 55 -2.55 -9.32 -6.54
C THR A 55 -1.32 -8.92 -7.35
N ALA A 56 -0.77 -9.83 -8.15
CA ALA A 56 0.39 -9.55 -9.00
C ALA A 56 0.06 -8.49 -10.07
N HIS A 57 -1.03 -8.68 -10.81
CA HIS A 57 -1.41 -7.75 -11.87
C HIS A 57 -1.89 -6.40 -11.30
N GLY A 58 -2.73 -6.44 -10.27
CA GLY A 58 -3.24 -5.24 -9.60
C GLY A 58 -2.13 -4.43 -8.93
N GLY A 59 -1.21 -5.10 -8.23
CA GLY A 59 -0.05 -4.48 -7.60
C GLY A 59 0.87 -3.81 -8.62
N LEU A 60 1.27 -4.54 -9.66
CA LEU A 60 2.21 -4.03 -10.67
C LEU A 60 1.66 -2.77 -11.37
N HIS A 61 0.39 -2.79 -11.75
CA HIS A 61 -0.23 -1.68 -12.45
C HIS A 61 -0.35 -0.42 -11.56
N LYS A 62 -0.62 -0.59 -10.26
CA LYS A 62 -0.73 0.53 -9.32
C LYS A 62 0.62 1.10 -8.90
N MET A 63 1.63 0.24 -8.73
CA MET A 63 2.99 0.65 -8.37
C MET A 63 3.64 1.49 -9.47
N PHE A 64 3.45 1.11 -10.74
CA PHE A 64 4.00 1.85 -11.88
C PHE A 64 3.50 3.31 -11.92
N LEU A 65 2.20 3.51 -11.71
CA LEU A 65 1.59 4.84 -11.70
C LEU A 65 2.15 5.74 -10.59
N SER A 66 2.28 5.20 -9.37
CA SER A 66 2.87 5.95 -8.25
C SER A 66 4.35 6.27 -8.47
N ALA A 67 5.12 5.35 -9.04
CA ALA A 67 6.55 5.55 -9.30
C ALA A 67 6.79 6.65 -10.36
N MET A 68 5.99 6.66 -11.43
CA MET A 68 6.05 7.71 -12.45
C MET A 68 5.82 9.10 -11.85
N ILE A 69 4.80 9.25 -10.98
CA ILE A 69 4.50 10.52 -10.31
C ILE A 69 5.68 10.97 -9.44
N ALA A 70 6.31 10.05 -8.70
CA ALA A 70 7.43 10.37 -7.82
C ALA A 70 8.65 10.93 -8.59
N VAL A 71 8.89 10.47 -9.83
CA VAL A 71 10.01 10.93 -10.67
C VAL A 71 9.65 12.20 -11.44
N ILE A 72 8.45 12.26 -12.03
CA ILE A 72 8.02 13.39 -12.87
C ILE A 72 7.85 14.66 -12.03
N THR A 73 7.35 14.55 -10.79
CA THR A 73 7.05 15.71 -9.94
C THR A 73 8.28 16.60 -9.68
N PRO A 74 9.42 16.12 -9.14
CA PRO A 74 10.60 16.95 -8.94
C PRO A 74 11.21 17.43 -10.26
N LEU A 75 11.13 16.64 -11.33
CA LEU A 75 11.66 17.03 -12.65
C LEU A 75 10.88 18.22 -13.23
N ALA A 76 9.54 18.15 -13.23
CA ALA A 76 8.69 19.24 -13.66
C ALA A 76 8.88 20.49 -12.78
N PHE A 77 9.01 20.30 -11.46
CA PHE A 77 9.24 21.42 -10.53
C PHE A 77 10.58 22.11 -10.78
N GLY A 78 11.64 21.35 -11.05
CA GLY A 78 12.97 21.87 -11.36
C GLY A 78 13.04 22.64 -12.68
N LEU A 79 12.32 22.18 -13.71
CA LEU A 79 12.29 22.84 -15.02
C LEU A 79 11.47 24.15 -15.01
N ILE A 80 10.40 24.22 -14.23
CA ILE A 80 9.49 25.38 -14.20
C ILE A 80 9.95 26.47 -13.22
N PHE A 81 10.38 26.09 -12.01
CA PHE A 81 10.69 27.04 -10.93
C PHE A 81 12.19 27.25 -10.69
N GLY A 82 13.04 26.48 -11.38
CA GLY A 82 14.50 26.58 -11.29
C GLY A 82 15.12 25.91 -10.06
N ARG A 83 16.46 25.92 -10.03
CA ARG A 83 17.28 25.15 -9.08
C ARG A 83 17.07 25.50 -7.60
N TYR A 84 16.82 26.76 -7.27
CA TYR A 84 16.69 27.21 -5.87
C TYR A 84 15.36 26.74 -5.26
N ALA A 85 14.27 26.81 -6.03
CA ALA A 85 12.97 26.29 -5.61
C ALA A 85 12.97 24.76 -5.49
N LEU A 86 13.69 24.06 -6.39
CA LEU A 86 13.89 22.62 -6.30
C LEU A 86 14.59 22.20 -5.01
N GLY A 87 15.63 22.94 -4.57
CA GLY A 87 16.31 22.65 -3.30
C GLY A 87 15.37 22.69 -2.10
N GLY A 88 14.53 23.73 -2.00
CA GLY A 88 13.51 23.83 -0.95
C GLY A 88 12.43 22.74 -1.04
N PHE A 89 12.05 22.34 -2.26
CA PHE A 89 11.12 21.23 -2.50
C PHE A 89 11.69 19.90 -2.02
N LEU A 90 12.94 19.58 -2.34
CA LEU A 90 13.61 18.34 -1.95
C LEU A 90 13.81 18.24 -0.43
N ILE A 91 14.26 19.33 0.21
CA ILE A 91 14.42 19.37 1.68
C ILE A 91 13.07 19.18 2.38
N GLY A 92 12.02 19.89 1.93
CA GLY A 92 10.68 19.75 2.49
C GLY A 92 10.09 18.36 2.31
N GLY A 93 10.31 17.75 1.14
CA GLY A 93 9.90 16.37 0.87
C GLY A 93 10.65 15.35 1.72
N LEU A 94 11.95 15.53 1.91
CA LEU A 94 12.76 14.63 2.73
C LEU A 94 12.32 14.62 4.20
N LEU A 95 12.15 15.80 4.81
CA LEU A 95 11.78 15.92 6.22
C LEU A 95 10.41 15.29 6.52
N SER A 96 9.43 15.53 5.66
CA SER A 96 8.09 14.93 5.78
C SER A 96 8.08 13.44 5.47
N ALA A 97 8.83 12.98 4.47
CA ALA A 97 8.91 11.56 4.12
C ALA A 97 9.50 10.73 5.26
N ILE A 98 10.54 11.21 5.95
CA ILE A 98 11.16 10.48 7.07
C ILE A 98 10.16 10.29 8.21
N GLN A 99 9.43 11.36 8.59
CA GLN A 99 8.42 11.28 9.65
C GLN A 99 7.32 10.28 9.30
N LEU A 100 6.83 10.33 8.06
CA LEU A 100 5.79 9.42 7.58
C LEU A 100 6.28 7.97 7.49
N ALA A 101 7.52 7.75 7.08
CA ALA A 101 8.12 6.43 6.98
C ALA A 101 8.27 5.77 8.36
N ILE A 102 8.76 6.51 9.35
CA ILE A 102 8.91 6.02 10.73
C ILE A 102 7.52 5.70 11.31
N PHE A 103 6.55 6.59 11.12
CA PHE A 103 5.18 6.38 11.59
C PHE A 103 4.56 5.14 10.96
N ALA A 104 4.58 5.02 9.63
CA ALA A 104 3.99 3.88 8.94
C ALA A 104 4.66 2.55 9.31
N GLY A 105 6.00 2.54 9.44
CA GLY A 105 6.75 1.35 9.84
C GLY A 105 6.46 0.91 11.27
N ASN A 106 6.50 1.84 12.23
CA ASN A 106 6.28 1.52 13.64
C ASN A 106 4.82 1.17 13.92
N SER A 107 3.87 1.94 13.38
CA SER A 107 2.45 1.65 13.57
C SER A 107 2.04 0.32 12.92
N GLY A 108 2.55 0.01 11.72
CA GLY A 108 2.31 -1.27 11.07
C GLY A 108 2.84 -2.45 11.90
N GLY A 109 4.11 -2.39 12.32
CA GLY A 109 4.72 -3.42 13.15
C GLY A 109 4.04 -3.59 14.51
N ALA A 110 3.64 -2.49 15.13
CA ALA A 110 2.90 -2.53 16.40
C ALA A 110 1.53 -3.23 16.24
N MET A 111 0.79 -2.95 15.15
CA MET A 111 -0.48 -3.61 14.88
C MET A 111 -0.33 -5.11 14.63
N ASP A 112 0.70 -5.53 13.88
CA ASP A 112 0.93 -6.95 13.61
C ASP A 112 1.42 -7.69 14.86
N ASN A 113 2.28 -7.08 15.67
CA ASN A 113 2.70 -7.64 16.96
C ASN A 113 1.52 -7.76 17.95
N ALA A 114 0.62 -6.79 17.98
CA ALA A 114 -0.58 -6.85 18.81
C ALA A 114 -1.49 -8.02 18.41
N LYS A 115 -1.67 -8.28 17.11
CA LYS A 115 -2.44 -9.45 16.62
C LYS A 115 -1.80 -10.76 17.06
N LEU A 116 -0.48 -10.89 16.92
CA LEU A 116 0.25 -12.09 17.36
C LEU A 116 0.15 -12.29 18.87
N PHE A 117 0.26 -11.20 19.65
CA PHE A 117 0.11 -11.25 21.10
C PHE A 117 -1.28 -11.74 21.52
N CYS A 118 -2.34 -11.22 20.91
CA CYS A 118 -3.71 -11.66 21.21
C CYS A 118 -3.95 -13.12 20.80
N GLY A 119 -3.47 -13.53 19.62
CA GLY A 119 -3.60 -14.90 19.13
C GLY A 119 -2.86 -15.93 19.99
N ASN A 120 -1.68 -15.59 20.52
CA ASN A 120 -0.89 -16.48 21.36
C ASN A 120 -1.42 -16.57 22.81
N ASN A 121 -2.05 -15.51 23.31
CA ASN A 121 -2.58 -15.44 24.69
C ASN A 121 -4.10 -15.70 24.78
N GLY A 122 -4.75 -16.11 23.69
CA GLY A 122 -6.18 -16.46 23.69
C GLY A 122 -7.15 -15.29 23.92
N PHE A 123 -6.71 -14.05 23.68
CA PHE A 123 -7.52 -12.83 23.87
C PHE A 123 -8.34 -12.42 22.62
N CYS A 124 -8.29 -13.21 21.54
CA CYS A 124 -9.13 -12.99 20.36
C CYS A 124 -10.56 -13.51 20.61
N LEU A 125 -11.47 -12.59 20.92
CA LEU A 125 -12.92 -12.77 20.68
C LEU A 125 -13.23 -12.71 19.18
#